data_AF-A0A9X0B6U7-F1
#
_entry.id   AF-A0A9X0B6U7-F1
#
_cell.length_a   1.000
_cell.length_b   1.000
_cell.length_c   1.000
_cell.angle_alpha   90.00
_cell.angle_beta   90.00
_cell.angle_gamma   90.00
#
_symmetry.space_group_name_H-M   'P 1'
#
loop_
_entity.id
_entity.type
_entity.pdbx_description
1 polymer ?
#
loop_
_entity_poly.entity_id
_entity_poly.type
_entity_poly.pdbx_seq_one_letter_code
_entity_poly.pdbx_strand_id
1 'polypeptide(L)'
;MSSLERLPTELLDLIISYLDIEPPSYTQLHPEPDPNITVVEHTSLKHLYQSCSCLATLVRPYLFAHARVVLDYEPSEFYSFVREWNLARYIKSITVLVSDKDLPRQVTGIWLNKIFECIDPLRITILAPPRIIGEALQTPIDEQHGWAFDIDQQILQLEKSSYGNVSGYQPPPSENVLCARPWTSLSFNEGSSLKAYNHYEYFSSHVPSFLSQWGHEDPPMQLPAEMHDSFGGIESLSYTAIFPFYNHVENVNIVMRLMPRLRVVTVQLAPDENNHATELEQRGSMDPNDPWMELESAYSILGFNIQAKSSVEEFRSRDFHVEAVRPDLESALREQLAGWTHDDRGNWRRPPSGETSSILN
;
A
#
# COMPACT_ATOMS: atom_id res chain seq x y z
N MET A 1 26.80 19.62 -32.87
CA MET A 1 25.36 19.77 -32.60
C MET A 1 24.64 18.64 -33.30
N SER A 2 24.00 17.77 -32.53
CA SER A 2 23.25 16.63 -33.09
C SER A 2 21.99 17.15 -33.80
N SER A 3 21.41 16.35 -34.69
CA SER A 3 20.14 16.67 -35.36
C SER A 3 18.97 16.85 -34.37
N LEU A 4 19.06 16.20 -33.20
CA LEU A 4 18.05 16.23 -32.14
C LEU A 4 17.98 17.61 -31.47
N GLU A 5 19.11 18.28 -31.25
CA GLU A 5 19.19 19.61 -30.60
C GLU A 5 18.58 20.74 -31.44
N ARG A 6 18.23 20.47 -32.71
CA ARG A 6 17.59 21.44 -33.61
C ARG A 6 16.06 21.41 -33.51
N LEU A 7 15.50 20.43 -32.81
CA LEU A 7 14.06 20.36 -32.59
C LEU A 7 13.60 21.46 -31.63
N PRO A 8 12.38 22.00 -31.81
CA PRO A 8 11.73 22.84 -30.82
C PRO A 8 11.64 22.15 -29.45
N THR A 9 11.73 22.95 -28.38
CA THR A 9 11.71 22.50 -26.99
C THR A 9 10.47 21.67 -26.67
N GLU A 10 9.32 22.01 -27.27
CA GLU A 10 8.05 21.31 -27.07
C GLU A 10 8.08 19.89 -27.65
N LEU A 11 8.76 19.69 -28.79
CA LEU A 11 8.93 18.36 -29.36
C LEU A 11 9.93 17.53 -28.56
N LEU A 12 10.98 18.17 -28.02
CA LEU A 12 11.92 17.50 -27.13
C LEU A 12 11.24 17.08 -25.82
N ASP A 13 10.43 17.95 -25.23
CA ASP A 13 9.64 17.64 -24.03
C ASP A 13 8.64 16.50 -24.28
N LEU A 14 7.94 16.52 -25.42
CA LEU A 14 7.06 15.43 -25.82
C LEU A 14 7.82 14.10 -26.00
N ILE A 15 9.03 14.11 -26.58
CA ILE A 15 9.84 12.90 -26.70
C ILE A 15 10.25 12.40 -25.30
N ILE A 16 10.65 13.30 -24.40
CA ILE A 16 11.05 12.97 -23.03
C ILE A 16 9.88 12.41 -22.23
N SER A 17 8.65 12.91 -22.43
CA SER A 17 7.48 12.43 -21.70
C SER A 17 7.12 10.96 -22.02
N TYR A 18 7.49 10.45 -23.20
CA TYR A 18 7.38 9.01 -23.50
C TYR A 18 8.39 8.14 -22.73
N LEU A 19 9.38 8.75 -22.07
CA LEU A 19 10.33 8.07 -21.20
C LEU A 19 9.95 8.19 -19.71
N ASP A 20 8.91 8.98 -19.40
CA ASP A 20 8.31 9.02 -18.06
C ASP A 20 7.55 7.70 -17.85
N ILE A 21 7.96 6.94 -16.84
CA ILE A 21 7.34 5.67 -16.47
C ILE A 21 6.94 5.75 -15.01
N GLU A 22 5.85 5.08 -14.64
CA GLU A 22 5.50 4.91 -13.24
C GLU A 22 6.68 4.28 -12.48
N PRO A 23 6.95 4.73 -11.24
CA PRO A 23 8.05 4.20 -10.46
C PRO A 23 7.81 2.71 -10.17
N PRO A 24 8.85 1.86 -10.14
CA PRO A 24 8.71 0.43 -9.87
C PRO A 24 8.07 0.15 -8.50
N SER A 25 8.20 1.06 -7.53
CA SER A 25 7.57 0.93 -6.21
C SER A 25 6.05 1.02 -6.24
N TYR A 26 5.46 1.48 -7.35
CA TYR A 26 4.01 1.44 -7.55
C TYR A 26 3.55 0.07 -8.05
N THR A 27 4.28 -0.52 -9.02
CA THR A 27 3.90 -1.83 -9.59
C THR A 27 4.28 -2.99 -8.69
N GLN A 28 5.31 -2.84 -7.86
CA GLN A 28 5.80 -3.85 -6.93
C GLN A 28 5.18 -3.74 -5.53
N LEU A 29 3.99 -3.14 -5.40
CA LEU A 29 3.31 -2.96 -4.12
C LEU A 29 2.69 -4.26 -3.58
N HIS A 30 2.23 -5.15 -4.46
CA HIS A 30 1.49 -6.36 -4.12
C HIS A 30 2.31 -7.65 -3.98
N PRO A 31 3.42 -7.85 -4.72
CA PRO A 31 4.34 -8.94 -4.43
C PRO A 31 4.86 -8.88 -2.99
N GLU A 32 5.50 -9.95 -2.53
CA GLU A 32 6.09 -9.97 -1.19
C GLU A 32 7.08 -8.78 -1.00
N PRO A 33 7.07 -8.10 0.16
CA PRO A 33 7.91 -6.93 0.38
C PRO A 33 9.40 -7.18 0.13
N ASP A 34 9.99 -6.46 -0.83
CA ASP A 34 11.40 -6.58 -1.22
C ASP A 34 12.13 -5.22 -1.15
N PRO A 35 13.34 -5.11 -0.55
CA PRO A 35 14.13 -3.87 -0.55
C PRO A 35 14.44 -3.31 -1.96
N ASN A 36 14.33 -4.13 -3.00
CA ASN A 36 14.57 -3.78 -4.40
C ASN A 36 13.33 -3.23 -5.12
N ILE A 37 12.24 -2.91 -4.41
CA ILE A 37 11.03 -2.30 -5.00
C ILE A 37 11.29 -0.99 -5.79
N THR A 38 12.46 -0.39 -5.62
CA THR A 38 12.87 0.85 -6.31
C THR A 38 13.85 0.63 -7.47
N VAL A 39 14.26 -0.60 -7.73
CA VAL A 39 15.27 -0.93 -8.74
C VAL A 39 14.62 -1.06 -10.11
N VAL A 40 15.22 -0.42 -11.11
CA VAL A 40 14.84 -0.53 -12.52
C VAL A 40 16.10 -0.61 -13.38
N GLU A 41 16.08 -1.45 -14.41
CA GLU A 41 17.21 -1.62 -15.32
C GLU A 41 17.37 -0.43 -16.28
N HIS A 42 16.26 0.23 -16.63
CA HIS A 42 16.24 1.32 -17.59
C HIS A 42 16.62 2.67 -16.96
N THR A 43 17.74 3.25 -17.41
CA THR A 43 18.27 4.54 -16.92
C THR A 43 18.22 5.64 -17.99
N SER A 44 17.28 5.55 -18.94
CA SER A 44 17.19 6.43 -20.12
C SER A 44 17.20 7.93 -19.77
N LEU A 45 16.43 8.35 -18.76
CA LEU A 45 16.40 9.75 -18.30
C LEU A 45 17.76 10.21 -17.74
N LYS A 46 18.49 9.33 -17.05
CA LYS A 46 19.84 9.67 -16.53
C LYS A 46 20.83 9.90 -17.67
N HIS A 47 20.76 9.08 -18.72
CA HIS A 47 21.62 9.25 -19.90
C HIS A 47 21.29 10.54 -20.67
N LEU A 48 20.01 10.86 -20.85
CA LEU A 48 19.60 12.12 -21.50
C LEU A 48 19.95 13.35 -20.67
N TYR A 49 19.87 13.27 -19.35
CA TYR A 49 20.29 14.35 -18.46
C TYR A 49 21.78 14.67 -18.62
N GLN A 50 22.62 13.65 -18.87
CA GLN A 50 24.06 13.81 -19.02
C GLN A 50 24.52 14.24 -20.42
N SER A 51 23.65 14.25 -21.43
CA SER A 51 24.08 14.48 -22.81
C SER A 51 24.38 15.95 -23.13
N CYS A 52 23.50 16.89 -22.75
CA CYS A 52 23.71 18.32 -22.94
C CYS A 52 22.86 19.16 -21.99
N SER A 53 23.23 20.43 -21.77
CA SER A 53 22.56 21.32 -20.81
C SER A 53 21.10 21.63 -21.14
N CYS A 54 20.75 21.67 -22.43
CA CYS A 54 19.37 21.86 -22.88
C CYS A 54 18.49 20.69 -22.42
N LEU A 55 18.89 19.46 -22.76
CA LEU A 55 18.19 18.24 -22.35
C LEU A 55 18.20 18.07 -20.83
N ALA A 56 19.31 18.39 -20.15
CA ALA A 56 19.37 18.36 -18.70
C ALA A 56 18.29 19.23 -18.04
N THR A 57 17.97 20.38 -18.63
CA THR A 57 16.92 21.28 -18.12
C THR A 57 15.53 20.69 -18.33
N LEU A 58 15.26 20.11 -19.50
CA LEU A 58 13.96 19.50 -19.85
C LEU A 58 13.70 18.17 -19.14
N VAL A 59 14.74 17.38 -18.91
CA VAL A 59 14.65 16.06 -18.25
C VAL A 59 14.47 16.19 -16.74
N ARG A 60 14.94 17.29 -16.14
CA ARG A 60 14.94 17.49 -14.69
C ARG A 60 13.59 17.22 -14.00
N PRO A 61 12.44 17.71 -14.50
CA PRO A 61 11.14 17.45 -13.88
C PRO A 61 10.77 15.96 -13.85
N TYR A 62 11.13 15.21 -14.89
CA TYR A 62 10.85 13.77 -15.02
C TYR A 62 11.83 12.94 -14.19
N LEU A 63 13.12 13.24 -14.27
CA LEU A 63 14.16 12.50 -13.56
C LEU A 63 14.00 12.58 -12.03
N PHE A 64 13.54 13.71 -11.52
CA PHE A 64 13.33 13.93 -10.08
C PHE A 64 11.85 13.84 -9.67
N ALA A 65 10.99 13.28 -10.53
CA ALA A 65 9.57 13.08 -10.21
C ALA A 65 9.34 12.10 -9.06
N HIS A 66 10.26 11.13 -8.89
CA HIS A 66 10.15 10.06 -7.92
C HIS A 66 11.44 10.01 -7.08
N ALA A 67 11.31 10.24 -5.78
CA ALA A 67 12.43 10.25 -4.84
C ALA A 67 12.53 8.92 -4.09
N ARG A 68 13.76 8.50 -3.80
CA ARG A 68 14.08 7.37 -2.92
C ARG A 68 14.90 7.88 -1.74
N VAL A 69 14.49 7.54 -0.53
CA VAL A 69 15.20 7.89 0.71
C VAL A 69 15.40 6.62 1.53
N VAL A 70 16.63 6.39 1.98
CA VAL A 70 16.94 5.36 2.97
C VAL A 70 17.05 6.08 4.31
N LEU A 71 16.25 5.69 5.31
CA LEU A 71 16.21 6.32 6.62
C LEU A 71 16.99 5.51 7.65
N ASP A 72 18.32 5.51 7.53
CA ASP A 72 19.21 4.97 8.57
C ASP A 72 19.53 6.02 9.66
N TYR A 73 19.34 7.31 9.32
CA TYR A 73 19.57 8.46 10.19
C TYR A 73 18.65 9.62 9.79
N GLU A 74 18.72 10.72 10.54
CA GLU A 74 17.93 11.92 10.26
C GLU A 74 18.12 12.40 8.80
N PRO A 75 17.05 12.67 8.03
CA PRO A 75 17.11 12.91 6.59
C PRO A 75 17.64 14.31 6.18
N SER A 76 18.64 14.82 6.92
CA SER A 76 19.25 16.15 6.71
C SER A 76 19.94 16.30 5.35
N GLU A 77 20.57 15.24 4.85
CA GLU A 77 21.19 15.22 3.52
C GLU A 77 20.16 15.30 2.41
N PHE A 78 19.05 14.57 2.54
CA PHE A 78 17.94 14.64 1.58
C PHE A 78 17.36 16.05 1.52
N TYR A 79 17.09 16.66 2.68
CA TYR A 79 16.63 18.05 2.75
C TYR A 79 17.60 19.02 2.07
N SER A 80 18.89 18.93 2.41
CA SER A 80 19.94 19.78 1.84
C SER A 80 19.97 19.67 0.32
N PHE A 81 19.92 18.44 -0.20
CA PHE A 81 19.90 18.15 -1.63
C PHE A 81 18.67 18.73 -2.33
N VAL A 82 17.46 18.48 -1.79
CA VAL A 82 16.21 19.00 -2.40
C VAL A 82 16.21 20.52 -2.44
N ARG A 83 16.71 21.18 -1.39
CA ARG A 83 16.77 22.64 -1.28
C ARG A 83 17.83 23.25 -2.20
N GLU A 84 19.05 22.74 -2.17
CA GLU A 84 20.17 23.22 -3.01
C GLU A 84 19.78 23.21 -4.49
N TRP A 85 19.09 22.15 -4.91
CA TRP A 85 18.71 21.95 -6.30
C TRP A 85 17.25 22.34 -6.59
N ASN A 86 16.53 22.97 -5.65
CA ASN A 86 15.15 23.44 -5.83
C ASN A 86 14.22 22.37 -6.44
N LEU A 87 14.35 21.12 -5.97
CA LEU A 87 13.70 19.94 -6.55
C LEU A 87 12.29 19.70 -6.01
N ALA A 88 11.91 20.35 -4.91
CA ALA A 88 10.65 20.10 -4.21
C ALA A 88 9.41 20.14 -5.12
N ARG A 89 9.40 21.06 -6.09
CA ARG A 89 8.30 21.24 -7.05
C ARG A 89 8.14 20.09 -8.05
N TYR A 90 9.16 19.25 -8.21
CA TYR A 90 9.17 18.16 -9.18
C TYR A 90 8.80 16.83 -8.53
N ILE A 91 9.06 16.65 -7.24
CA ILE A 91 8.87 15.39 -6.52
C ILE A 91 7.37 15.12 -6.36
N LYS A 92 6.85 14.19 -7.17
CA LYS A 92 5.47 13.70 -7.16
C LYS A 92 5.28 12.56 -6.18
N SER A 93 6.27 11.69 -6.01
CA SER A 93 6.21 10.60 -5.03
C SER A 93 7.55 10.38 -4.33
N ILE A 94 7.48 9.75 -3.16
CA ILE A 94 8.65 9.35 -2.38
C ILE A 94 8.50 7.91 -1.89
N THR A 95 9.58 7.13 -2.03
CA THR A 95 9.73 5.82 -1.41
C THR A 95 10.78 5.88 -0.32
N VAL A 96 10.36 5.56 0.90
CA VAL A 96 11.15 5.55 2.12
C VAL A 96 11.46 4.10 2.45
N LEU A 97 12.74 3.78 2.56
CA LEU A 97 13.24 2.46 2.92
C LEU A 97 13.88 2.53 4.30
N VAL A 98 13.48 1.65 5.21
CA VAL A 98 14.10 1.51 6.53
C VAL A 98 14.57 0.07 6.66
N SER A 99 15.88 -0.15 6.58
CA SER A 99 16.44 -1.50 6.74
C SER A 99 16.93 -1.77 8.16
N ASP A 100 17.27 -0.72 8.91
CA ASP A 100 17.78 -0.84 10.26
C ASP A 100 16.65 -1.03 11.29
N LYS A 101 16.59 -2.21 11.91
CA LYS A 101 15.63 -2.53 12.98
C LYS A 101 15.96 -1.77 14.28
N ASP A 102 17.21 -1.35 14.44
CA ASP A 102 17.75 -0.70 15.64
C ASP A 102 17.62 0.84 15.62
N LEU A 103 16.86 1.39 14.67
CA LEU A 103 16.52 2.81 14.61
C LEU A 103 15.98 3.27 15.99
N PRO A 104 16.40 4.44 16.52
CA PRO A 104 15.89 4.92 17.80
C PRO A 104 14.36 5.00 17.80
N ARG A 105 13.73 4.62 18.91
CA ARG A 105 12.27 4.64 19.02
C ARG A 105 11.72 6.06 18.81
N GLN A 106 10.56 6.15 18.18
CA GLN A 106 9.76 7.38 18.04
C GLN A 106 10.43 8.46 17.18
N VAL A 107 11.42 8.13 16.35
CA VAL A 107 12.05 9.12 15.44
C VAL A 107 11.42 9.11 14.05
N THR A 108 10.80 7.99 13.65
CA THR A 108 10.28 7.78 12.29
C THR A 108 9.26 8.85 11.90
N GLY A 109 8.23 9.06 12.72
CA GLY A 109 7.20 10.08 12.47
C GLY A 109 7.77 11.50 12.40
N ILE A 110 8.72 11.84 13.28
CA ILE A 110 9.43 13.14 13.28
C ILE A 110 10.18 13.36 11.96
N TRP A 111 10.90 12.35 11.49
CA TRP A 111 11.68 12.43 10.26
C TRP A 111 10.80 12.51 9.02
N LEU A 112 9.69 11.76 8.99
CA LEU A 112 8.69 11.85 7.93
C LEU A 112 8.06 13.26 7.88
N ASN A 113 7.73 13.85 9.02
CA ASN A 113 7.24 15.23 9.09
C ASN A 113 8.25 16.23 8.54
N LYS A 114 9.54 16.10 8.89
CA LYS A 114 10.61 16.93 8.32
C LYS A 114 10.72 16.80 6.79
N ILE A 115 10.53 15.60 6.26
CA ILE A 115 10.46 15.38 4.80
C ILE A 115 9.27 16.15 4.22
N PHE A 116 8.09 16.06 4.84
CA PHE A 116 6.88 16.75 4.40
C PHE A 116 6.94 18.28 4.56
N GLU A 117 7.82 18.84 5.38
CA GLU A 117 8.09 20.29 5.40
C GLU A 117 8.83 20.75 4.13
N CYS A 118 9.58 19.84 3.49
CA CYS A 118 10.37 20.13 2.30
C CYS A 118 9.62 19.85 1.00
N ILE A 119 8.78 18.81 0.99
CA ILE A 119 8.07 18.32 -0.20
C ILE A 119 6.59 18.06 0.08
N ASP A 120 5.76 18.08 -0.97
CA ASP A 120 4.34 17.73 -0.88
C ASP A 120 3.95 16.66 -1.91
N PRO A 121 4.42 15.41 -1.72
CA PRO A 121 4.19 14.35 -2.68
C PRO A 121 2.71 13.95 -2.73
N LEU A 122 2.26 13.49 -3.90
CA LEU A 122 0.97 12.82 -4.08
C LEU A 122 0.94 11.42 -3.48
N ARG A 123 2.11 10.78 -3.37
CA ARG A 123 2.27 9.39 -2.91
C ARG A 123 3.50 9.26 -2.01
N ILE A 124 3.32 8.61 -0.87
CA ILE A 124 4.41 8.10 -0.03
C ILE A 124 4.31 6.58 0.05
N THR A 125 5.44 5.89 -0.06
CA THR A 125 5.54 4.44 0.15
C THR A 125 6.64 4.19 1.18
N ILE A 126 6.32 3.51 2.26
CA ILE A 126 7.23 3.18 3.35
C ILE A 126 7.41 1.66 3.31
N LEU A 127 8.62 1.20 3.03
CA LEU A 127 9.05 -0.19 3.21
C LEU A 127 9.89 -0.24 4.48
N ALA A 128 9.38 -0.91 5.52
CA ALA A 128 10.05 -0.98 6.80
C ALA A 128 9.64 -2.23 7.61
N PRO A 129 10.42 -2.62 8.63
CA PRO A 129 10.00 -3.64 9.59
C PRO A 129 8.68 -3.28 10.28
N PRO A 130 7.90 -4.26 10.75
CA PRO A 130 6.62 -4.02 11.42
C PRO A 130 6.70 -2.91 12.48
N ARG A 131 7.66 -3.00 13.41
CA ARG A 131 7.94 -1.99 14.43
C ARG A 131 7.91 -0.55 13.92
N ILE A 132 8.58 -0.31 12.79
CA ILE A 132 8.77 1.03 12.21
C ILE A 132 7.50 1.49 11.52
N ILE A 133 6.74 0.60 10.88
CA ILE A 133 5.39 0.91 10.37
C ILE A 133 4.47 1.33 11.52
N GLY A 134 4.51 0.60 12.64
CA GLY A 134 3.78 0.96 13.86
C GLY A 134 4.16 2.34 14.39
N GLU A 135 5.45 2.65 14.47
CA GLU A 135 5.93 3.98 14.86
C GLU A 135 5.46 5.09 13.91
N ALA A 136 5.53 4.87 12.59
CA ALA A 136 5.06 5.84 11.59
C ALA A 136 3.55 6.12 11.74
N LEU A 137 2.77 5.13 12.16
CA LEU A 137 1.34 5.23 12.42
C LEU A 137 0.99 5.55 13.88
N GLN A 138 1.99 5.82 14.73
CA GLN A 138 1.83 5.97 16.19
C GLN A 138 0.95 4.88 16.82
N THR A 139 1.07 3.65 16.32
CA THR A 139 0.27 2.49 16.74
C THR A 139 1.22 1.38 17.21
N PRO A 140 1.11 0.91 18.46
CA PRO A 140 1.98 -0.17 18.94
C PRO A 140 1.70 -1.45 18.15
N ILE A 141 2.75 -2.20 17.83
CA ILE A 141 2.61 -3.53 17.21
C ILE A 141 3.04 -4.57 18.23
N ASP A 142 2.21 -5.59 18.41
CA ASP A 142 2.55 -6.75 19.22
C ASP A 142 3.51 -7.65 18.43
N GLU A 143 4.73 -7.80 18.93
CA GLU A 143 5.78 -8.62 18.33
C GLU A 143 5.99 -9.93 19.10
N GLN A 144 5.17 -10.24 20.12
CA GLN A 144 5.33 -11.43 20.95
C GLN A 144 5.41 -12.73 20.12
N HIS A 145 4.63 -12.80 19.04
CA HIS A 145 4.61 -13.93 18.13
C HIS A 145 5.33 -13.67 16.79
N GLY A 146 6.03 -12.53 16.64
CA GLY A 146 6.68 -12.15 15.38
C GLY A 146 7.66 -13.20 14.84
N TRP A 147 8.29 -13.97 15.74
CA TRP A 147 9.19 -15.08 15.40
C TRP A 147 8.53 -16.19 14.57
N ALA A 148 7.20 -16.39 14.71
CA ALA A 148 6.46 -17.43 14.02
C ALA A 148 6.19 -17.06 12.55
N PHE A 149 6.10 -15.76 12.26
CA PHE A 149 5.78 -15.24 10.93
C PHE A 149 7.04 -14.90 10.12
N ASP A 150 8.11 -14.45 10.79
CA ASP A 150 9.37 -14.03 10.15
C ASP A 150 9.17 -12.92 9.09
N ILE A 151 8.24 -12.00 9.37
CA ILE A 151 7.98 -10.83 8.53
C ILE A 151 9.05 -9.77 8.80
N ASP A 152 10.00 -9.66 7.87
CA ASP A 152 11.10 -8.70 7.96
C ASP A 152 10.72 -7.29 7.54
N GLN A 153 9.80 -7.17 6.59
CA GLN A 153 9.41 -5.92 5.95
C GLN A 153 7.92 -5.92 5.64
N GLN A 154 7.32 -4.73 5.71
CA GLN A 154 5.95 -4.42 5.34
C GLN A 154 5.94 -3.17 4.46
N ILE A 155 4.92 -3.03 3.62
CA ILE A 155 4.74 -1.83 2.79
C ILE A 155 3.49 -1.08 3.23
N LEU A 156 3.66 0.17 3.63
CA LEU A 156 2.56 1.14 3.80
C LEU A 156 2.65 2.18 2.69
N GLN A 157 1.59 2.32 1.89
CA GLN A 157 1.48 3.38 0.90
C GLN A 157 0.24 4.24 1.16
N LEU A 158 0.45 5.55 1.09
CA LEU A 158 -0.59 6.56 1.23
C LEU A 158 -0.58 7.46 -0.01
N GLU A 159 -1.76 7.72 -0.55
CA GLU A 159 -1.91 8.59 -1.72
C GLU A 159 -2.99 9.65 -1.50
N LYS A 160 -2.87 10.75 -2.25
CA LYS A 160 -3.89 11.80 -2.35
C LYS A 160 -4.16 12.15 -3.81
N SER A 161 -5.40 12.51 -4.12
CA SER A 161 -5.87 12.72 -5.49
C SER A 161 -5.38 14.03 -6.13
N SER A 162 -4.85 14.97 -5.35
CA SER A 162 -4.37 16.27 -5.85
C SER A 162 -3.30 16.89 -4.96
N TYR A 163 -2.50 17.78 -5.53
CA TYR A 163 -1.56 18.59 -4.77
C TYR A 163 -2.34 19.53 -3.85
N GLY A 164 -1.93 19.60 -2.59
CA GLY A 164 -2.43 20.61 -1.67
C GLY A 164 -1.69 21.92 -1.93
N ASN A 165 -2.24 23.05 -1.47
CA ASN A 165 -1.39 24.21 -1.27
C ASN A 165 -0.51 23.94 -0.05
N VAL A 166 0.75 23.56 -0.27
CA VAL A 166 1.75 23.28 0.79
C VAL A 166 1.83 24.42 1.81
N SER A 167 1.69 25.66 1.36
CA SER A 167 1.77 26.86 2.22
C SER A 167 0.49 27.11 3.05
N GLY A 168 -0.64 26.49 2.68
CA GLY A 168 -1.93 26.62 3.35
C GLY A 168 -2.36 25.38 4.14
N TYR A 169 -1.71 24.24 3.92
CA TYR A 169 -1.97 23.03 4.68
C TYR A 169 -1.19 23.08 6.00
N GLN A 170 -1.93 23.32 7.09
CA GLN A 170 -1.40 23.15 8.43
C GLN A 170 -1.77 21.73 8.89
N PRO A 171 -0.85 20.74 8.79
CA PRO A 171 -1.11 19.44 9.39
C PRO A 171 -1.41 19.63 10.88
N PRO A 172 -2.28 18.80 11.47
CA PRO A 172 -2.34 18.71 12.92
C PRO A 172 -0.93 18.38 13.46
N PRO A 173 -0.55 18.85 14.66
CA PRO A 173 0.72 18.51 15.28
C PRO A 173 0.70 17.04 15.71
N SER A 174 0.88 16.14 14.74
CA SER A 174 0.91 14.70 14.92
C SER A 174 2.12 14.15 14.19
N GLU A 175 2.78 13.16 14.79
CA GLU A 175 3.86 12.41 14.15
C GLU A 175 3.32 11.18 13.40
N ASN A 176 1.99 11.01 13.39
CA ASN A 176 1.32 9.99 12.62
C ASN A 176 1.29 10.37 11.14
N VAL A 177 1.93 9.54 10.30
CA VAL A 177 2.00 9.75 8.85
C VAL A 177 0.61 9.80 8.21
N LEU A 178 -0.39 9.11 8.77
CA LEU A 178 -1.78 9.15 8.29
C LEU A 178 -2.41 10.54 8.50
N CYS A 179 -1.99 11.27 9.53
CA CYS A 179 -2.47 12.63 9.81
C CYS A 179 -1.66 13.71 9.08
N ALA A 180 -0.53 13.34 8.46
CA ALA A 180 0.40 14.29 7.88
C ALA A 180 -0.14 14.97 6.60
N ARG A 181 -1.09 14.38 5.89
CA ARG A 181 -1.74 14.91 4.68
C ARG A 181 -3.18 14.37 4.57
N PRO A 182 -4.06 15.01 3.77
CA PRO A 182 -5.43 14.51 3.55
C PRO A 182 -5.40 13.36 2.54
N TRP A 183 -4.95 12.19 2.99
CA TRP A 183 -4.87 11.00 2.16
C TRP A 183 -6.26 10.54 1.72
N THR A 184 -6.34 9.99 0.51
CA THR A 184 -7.55 9.42 -0.09
C THR A 184 -7.42 7.94 -0.39
N SER A 185 -6.20 7.40 -0.37
CA SER A 185 -5.93 5.96 -0.56
C SER A 185 -4.97 5.45 0.52
N LEU A 186 -5.30 4.29 1.09
CA LEU A 186 -4.46 3.51 2.00
C LEU A 186 -4.18 2.16 1.34
N SER A 187 -2.91 1.81 1.18
CA SER A 187 -2.51 0.46 0.76
C SER A 187 -1.54 -0.13 1.78
N PHE A 188 -1.79 -1.36 2.20
CA PHE A 188 -0.96 -2.07 3.14
C PHE A 188 -0.63 -3.47 2.64
N ASN A 189 0.66 -3.75 2.49
CA ASN A 189 1.19 -5.09 2.26
C ASN A 189 1.86 -5.58 3.55
N GLU A 190 1.21 -6.54 4.19
CA GLU A 190 1.58 -7.08 5.49
C GLU A 190 2.72 -8.12 5.41
N GLY A 191 3.02 -8.62 4.21
CA GLY A 191 3.94 -9.72 4.00
C GLY A 191 3.27 -11.09 4.09
N SER A 192 4.05 -12.12 4.42
CA SER A 192 3.62 -13.51 4.39
C SER A 192 3.38 -14.07 5.80
N SER A 193 2.21 -14.65 6.01
CA SER A 193 1.89 -15.42 7.22
C SER A 193 2.15 -16.92 7.06
N LEU A 194 2.57 -17.36 5.87
CA LEU A 194 2.68 -18.77 5.52
C LEU A 194 3.61 -19.56 6.46
N LYS A 195 4.68 -18.93 6.94
CA LYS A 195 5.64 -19.58 7.86
C LYS A 195 4.99 -20.01 9.17
N ALA A 196 3.98 -19.28 9.64
CA ALA A 196 3.34 -19.53 10.93
C ALA A 196 2.62 -20.88 10.96
N TYR A 197 2.15 -21.38 9.82
CA TYR A 197 1.46 -22.66 9.69
C TYR A 197 2.38 -23.87 9.94
N ASN A 198 3.71 -23.69 9.96
CA ASN A 198 4.62 -24.76 10.38
C ASN A 198 4.61 -25.00 11.89
N HIS A 199 4.02 -24.10 12.68
CA HIS A 199 4.03 -24.19 14.13
C HIS A 199 2.76 -24.87 14.66
N TYR A 200 2.96 -25.74 15.65
CA TYR A 200 1.86 -26.31 16.42
C TYR A 200 1.09 -25.16 17.10
N GLU A 201 -0.25 -25.20 17.04
CA GLU A 201 -1.13 -24.15 17.56
C GLU A 201 -0.96 -22.78 16.88
N TYR A 202 -0.65 -22.76 15.58
CA TYR A 202 -0.51 -21.52 14.79
C TYR A 202 -1.69 -20.54 15.00
N PHE A 203 -2.91 -21.06 15.17
CA PHE A 203 -4.14 -20.31 15.41
C PHE A 203 -4.14 -19.43 16.67
N SER A 204 -3.20 -19.64 17.61
CA SER A 204 -3.01 -18.79 18.80
C SER A 204 -1.97 -17.67 18.60
N SER A 205 -1.31 -17.65 17.43
CA SER A 205 -0.29 -16.67 17.09
C SER A 205 -0.91 -15.38 16.55
N HIS A 206 -0.24 -14.25 16.77
CA HIS A 206 -0.69 -12.93 16.31
C HIS A 206 0.27 -12.37 15.29
N VAL A 207 -0.25 -12.00 14.11
CA VAL A 207 0.53 -11.36 13.05
C VAL A 207 1.06 -10.01 13.58
N PRO A 208 2.35 -9.70 13.42
CA PRO A 208 2.92 -8.41 13.81
C PRO A 208 2.38 -7.30 12.89
N SER A 209 1.26 -6.70 13.29
CA SER A 209 0.48 -5.78 12.45
C SER A 209 -0.18 -4.68 13.26
N PHE A 210 -0.26 -3.48 12.69
CA PHE A 210 -1.05 -2.40 13.28
C PHE A 210 -2.56 -2.69 13.20
N LEU A 211 -2.98 -3.55 12.26
CA LEU A 211 -4.38 -3.94 12.08
C LEU A 211 -4.92 -4.58 13.35
N SER A 212 -4.09 -5.35 14.07
CA SER A 212 -4.48 -5.96 15.35
C SER A 212 -4.88 -4.95 16.41
N GLN A 213 -4.33 -3.72 16.38
CA GLN A 213 -4.73 -2.66 17.31
C GLN A 213 -5.93 -1.87 16.79
N TRP A 214 -5.95 -1.53 15.51
CA TRP A 214 -7.06 -0.77 14.93
C TRP A 214 -8.35 -1.60 14.82
N GLY A 215 -8.20 -2.92 14.76
CA GLY A 215 -9.27 -3.91 14.76
C GLY A 215 -9.59 -4.49 16.14
N HIS A 216 -8.95 -4.04 17.22
CA HIS A 216 -9.20 -4.61 18.54
C HIS A 216 -10.52 -4.09 19.14
N GLU A 217 -11.50 -4.99 19.28
CA GLU A 217 -12.84 -4.80 19.89
C GLU A 217 -13.80 -3.85 19.14
N ASP A 218 -15.11 -4.11 19.25
CA ASP A 218 -16.18 -3.23 18.76
C ASP A 218 -16.93 -2.62 19.97
N PRO A 219 -16.91 -1.29 20.17
CA PRO A 219 -16.25 -0.29 19.32
C PRO A 219 -14.72 -0.30 19.48
N PRO A 220 -13.97 0.04 18.41
CA PRO A 220 -12.51 0.11 18.46
C PRO A 220 -12.10 1.06 19.57
N MET A 221 -11.34 0.54 20.52
CA MET A 221 -10.99 1.27 21.72
C MET A 221 -10.13 2.51 21.36
N GLN A 222 -10.62 3.71 21.69
CA GLN A 222 -9.87 4.98 21.81
C GLN A 222 -8.83 5.30 20.70
N LEU A 223 -9.21 5.23 19.41
CA LEU A 223 -8.41 5.92 18.40
C LEU A 223 -8.39 7.43 18.71
N PRO A 224 -7.24 8.11 18.63
CA PRO A 224 -7.17 9.55 18.78
C PRO A 224 -8.12 10.27 17.81
N ALA A 225 -8.75 11.37 18.25
CA ALA A 225 -9.71 12.12 17.44
C ALA A 225 -9.14 12.53 16.07
N GLU A 226 -7.86 12.90 16.02
CA GLU A 226 -7.12 13.22 14.79
C GLU A 226 -7.05 12.07 13.77
N MET A 227 -7.04 10.81 14.22
CA MET A 227 -7.08 9.66 13.31
C MET A 227 -8.46 9.49 12.69
N HIS A 228 -9.54 9.74 13.43
CA HIS A 228 -10.89 9.69 12.86
C HIS A 228 -11.08 10.67 11.69
N ASP A 229 -10.55 11.89 11.82
CA ASP A 229 -10.58 12.88 10.74
C ASP A 229 -9.76 12.40 9.53
N SER A 230 -8.63 11.74 9.78
CA SER A 230 -7.73 11.23 8.74
C SER A 230 -8.36 10.07 7.95
N PHE A 231 -9.08 9.16 8.60
CA PHE A 231 -9.85 8.11 7.91
C PHE A 231 -11.07 8.65 7.16
N GLY A 232 -11.59 9.81 7.56
CA GLY A 232 -12.74 10.46 6.92
C GLY A 232 -12.54 10.79 5.43
N GLY A 233 -11.27 10.93 5.00
CA GLY A 233 -10.88 11.20 3.61
C GLY A 233 -10.60 9.97 2.75
N ILE A 234 -10.46 8.78 3.35
CA ILE A 234 -10.05 7.57 2.62
C ILE A 234 -11.21 7.04 1.78
N GLU A 235 -10.98 6.95 0.47
CA GLU A 235 -11.92 6.47 -0.54
C GLU A 235 -11.50 5.11 -1.12
N SER A 236 -10.23 4.74 -1.02
CA SER A 236 -9.68 3.47 -1.50
C SER A 236 -8.85 2.77 -0.44
N LEU A 237 -9.07 1.46 -0.27
CA LEU A 237 -8.29 0.57 0.59
C LEU A 237 -7.74 -0.58 -0.25
N SER A 238 -6.44 -0.84 -0.15
CA SER A 238 -5.81 -2.04 -0.68
C SER A 238 -5.13 -2.81 0.44
N TYR A 239 -5.47 -4.07 0.61
CA TYR A 239 -4.85 -4.96 1.59
C TYR A 239 -4.22 -6.16 0.87
N THR A 240 -2.96 -6.44 1.17
CA THR A 240 -2.23 -7.57 0.62
C THR A 240 -1.53 -8.29 1.75
N ALA A 241 -1.77 -9.58 1.87
CA ALA A 241 -1.12 -10.45 2.85
C ALA A 241 -1.11 -11.87 2.28
N ILE A 242 -0.01 -12.60 2.38
CA ILE A 242 0.04 -13.97 1.87
C ILE A 242 -0.43 -14.93 2.96
N PHE A 243 -1.57 -15.56 2.73
CA PHE A 243 -2.26 -16.50 3.63
C PHE A 243 -2.43 -16.01 5.08
N PRO A 244 -2.99 -14.80 5.32
CA PRO A 244 -3.30 -14.39 6.68
C PRO A 244 -4.34 -15.33 7.29
N PHE A 245 -4.36 -15.43 8.62
CA PHE A 245 -5.42 -16.13 9.33
C PHE A 245 -6.76 -15.41 9.14
N TYR A 246 -7.87 -16.14 8.98
CA TYR A 246 -9.18 -15.55 8.71
C TYR A 246 -9.61 -14.59 9.82
N ASN A 247 -9.29 -14.93 11.09
CA ASN A 247 -9.57 -14.10 12.26
C ASN A 247 -8.75 -12.80 12.23
N HIS A 248 -7.56 -12.80 11.65
CA HIS A 248 -6.77 -11.59 11.45
C HIS A 248 -7.40 -10.69 10.38
N VAL A 249 -7.96 -11.27 9.32
CA VAL A 249 -8.69 -10.52 8.28
C VAL A 249 -9.94 -9.83 8.84
N GLU A 250 -10.52 -10.31 9.95
CA GLU A 250 -11.59 -9.59 10.66
C GLU A 250 -11.16 -8.18 11.08
N ASN A 251 -9.89 -7.98 11.44
CA ASN A 251 -9.38 -6.66 11.80
C ASN A 251 -9.48 -5.68 10.62
N VAL A 252 -9.26 -6.14 9.39
CA VAL A 252 -9.42 -5.33 8.17
C VAL A 252 -10.86 -4.85 8.03
N ASN A 253 -11.83 -5.72 8.31
CA ASN A 253 -13.25 -5.37 8.27
C ASN A 253 -13.60 -4.28 9.31
N ILE A 254 -13.00 -4.34 10.50
CA ILE A 254 -13.17 -3.34 11.54
C ILE A 254 -12.56 -2.01 11.11
N VAL A 255 -11.34 -2.03 10.55
CA VAL A 255 -10.67 -0.84 10.00
C VAL A 255 -11.48 -0.19 8.88
N MET A 256 -12.12 -0.97 8.01
CA MET A 256 -13.01 -0.44 6.97
C MET A 256 -14.18 0.37 7.54
N ARG A 257 -14.64 0.08 8.77
CA ARG A 257 -15.72 0.86 9.42
C ARG A 257 -15.28 2.27 9.76
N LEU A 258 -13.98 2.50 9.99
CA LEU A 258 -13.39 3.80 10.27
C LEU A 258 -13.40 4.73 9.05
N MET A 259 -13.55 4.19 7.84
CA MET A 259 -13.47 4.91 6.56
C MET A 259 -14.88 5.15 5.98
N PRO A 260 -15.58 6.23 6.35
CA PRO A 260 -16.97 6.46 5.95
C PRO A 260 -17.15 6.68 4.44
N ARG A 261 -16.11 7.10 3.73
CA ARG A 261 -16.13 7.39 2.29
C ARG A 261 -15.48 6.30 1.43
N LEU A 262 -15.15 5.15 2.03
CA LEU A 262 -14.52 4.05 1.31
C LEU A 262 -15.45 3.53 0.20
N ARG A 263 -14.97 3.62 -1.05
CA ARG A 263 -15.66 3.22 -2.27
C ARG A 263 -15.04 2.00 -2.93
N VAL A 264 -13.71 1.89 -2.89
CA VAL A 264 -12.97 0.82 -3.55
C VAL A 264 -12.19 0.01 -2.52
N VAL A 265 -12.37 -1.30 -2.55
CA VAL A 265 -11.62 -2.24 -1.71
C VAL A 265 -10.90 -3.24 -2.61
N THR A 266 -9.58 -3.33 -2.50
CA THR A 266 -8.76 -4.31 -3.22
C THR A 266 -8.10 -5.26 -2.23
N VAL A 267 -8.18 -6.56 -2.47
CA VAL A 267 -7.61 -7.59 -1.60
C VAL A 267 -6.80 -8.60 -2.40
N GLN A 268 -5.65 -8.99 -1.86
CA GLN A 268 -4.86 -10.14 -2.31
C GLN A 268 -4.46 -10.96 -1.08
N LEU A 269 -4.96 -12.19 -0.97
CA LEU A 269 -4.67 -13.11 0.13
C LEU A 269 -3.79 -14.29 -0.30
N ALA A 270 -3.66 -14.53 -1.60
CA ALA A 270 -2.81 -15.55 -2.18
C ALA A 270 -1.44 -14.96 -2.61
N PRO A 271 -0.40 -15.80 -2.68
CA PRO A 271 0.85 -15.43 -3.34
C PRO A 271 0.58 -15.07 -4.80
N ASP A 272 1.37 -14.16 -5.37
CA ASP A 272 1.34 -13.83 -6.80
C ASP A 272 1.81 -15.01 -7.67
N GLU A 273 1.52 -15.01 -8.98
CA GLU A 273 1.84 -16.08 -9.94
C GLU A 273 3.32 -16.52 -9.92
N ASN A 274 4.23 -15.60 -9.58
CA ASN A 274 5.68 -15.83 -9.55
C ASN A 274 6.21 -16.14 -8.14
N ASN A 275 5.35 -16.26 -7.13
CA ASN A 275 5.75 -16.50 -5.75
C ASN A 275 5.73 -18.00 -5.42
N HIS A 276 6.93 -18.56 -5.19
CA HIS A 276 7.14 -19.97 -4.82
C HIS A 276 7.08 -20.23 -3.31
N ALA A 277 6.56 -19.29 -2.50
CA ALA A 277 6.51 -19.41 -1.04
C ALA A 277 5.80 -20.68 -0.57
N THR A 278 4.71 -21.07 -1.24
CA THR A 278 3.98 -22.32 -0.96
C THR A 278 4.85 -23.55 -1.13
N GLU A 279 5.64 -23.64 -2.20
CA GLU A 279 6.53 -24.77 -2.47
C GLU A 279 7.72 -24.85 -1.50
N LEU A 280 8.18 -23.69 -1.00
CA LEU A 280 9.27 -23.60 -0.03
C LEU A 280 8.80 -24.05 1.36
N GLU A 281 7.65 -23.57 1.82
CA GLU A 281 7.12 -23.85 3.15
C GLU A 281 6.48 -25.24 3.27
N GLN A 282 5.96 -25.82 2.18
CA GLN A 282 5.48 -27.22 2.14
C GLN A 282 6.58 -28.26 2.46
N ARG A 283 7.85 -27.86 2.51
CA ARG A 283 8.95 -28.71 2.97
C ARG A 283 9.00 -28.85 4.50
N GLY A 284 8.25 -28.02 5.22
CA GLY A 284 8.12 -28.03 6.67
C GLY A 284 7.03 -28.99 7.18
N SER A 285 6.47 -28.66 8.35
CA SER A 285 5.43 -29.45 9.04
C SER A 285 3.99 -28.95 8.81
N MET A 286 3.83 -27.92 8.00
CA MET A 286 2.53 -27.34 7.63
C MET A 286 1.63 -28.36 6.91
N ASP A 287 0.34 -28.43 7.29
CA ASP A 287 -0.68 -29.07 6.45
C ASP A 287 -0.96 -28.16 5.24
N PRO A 288 -0.75 -28.63 4.00
CA PRO A 288 -0.91 -27.80 2.82
C PRO A 288 -2.35 -27.30 2.61
N ASN A 289 -3.37 -27.87 3.27
CA ASN A 289 -4.76 -27.45 3.14
C ASN A 289 -5.11 -26.27 4.05
N ASP A 290 -4.45 -26.13 5.21
CA ASP A 290 -4.80 -25.11 6.22
C ASP A 290 -4.78 -23.69 5.65
N PRO A 291 -3.72 -23.23 4.93
CA PRO A 291 -3.70 -21.88 4.36
C PRO A 291 -4.85 -21.61 3.38
N TRP A 292 -5.26 -22.61 2.61
CA TRP A 292 -6.33 -22.46 1.63
C TRP A 292 -7.72 -22.42 2.29
N MET A 293 -7.94 -23.21 3.34
CA MET A 293 -9.18 -23.15 4.14
C MET A 293 -9.32 -21.79 4.85
N GLU A 294 -8.22 -21.25 5.37
CA GLU A 294 -8.16 -19.92 5.96
C GLU A 294 -8.48 -18.83 4.93
N LEU A 295 -7.93 -18.95 3.71
CA LEU A 295 -8.18 -18.03 2.61
C LEU A 295 -9.65 -18.03 2.17
N GLU A 296 -10.28 -19.20 2.01
CA GLU A 296 -11.71 -19.30 1.68
C GLU A 296 -12.57 -18.63 2.77
N SER A 297 -12.27 -18.95 4.04
CA SER A 297 -12.95 -18.36 5.19
C SER A 297 -12.80 -16.84 5.23
N ALA A 298 -11.60 -16.33 4.94
CA ALA A 298 -11.30 -14.91 4.87
C ALA A 298 -12.09 -14.19 3.77
N TYR A 299 -12.20 -14.77 2.58
CA TYR A 299 -13.01 -14.18 1.50
C TYR A 299 -14.50 -14.18 1.80
N SER A 300 -15.01 -15.21 2.48
CA SER A 300 -16.41 -15.25 2.93
C SER A 300 -16.72 -14.09 3.89
N ILE A 301 -15.90 -13.89 4.92
CA ILE A 301 -16.12 -12.78 5.87
C ILE A 301 -15.89 -11.40 5.26
N LEU A 302 -14.90 -11.25 4.37
CA LEU A 302 -14.71 -10.01 3.61
C LEU A 302 -15.94 -9.69 2.76
N GLY A 303 -16.44 -10.65 1.99
CA GLY A 303 -17.63 -10.48 1.15
C GLY A 303 -18.84 -10.01 1.94
N PHE A 304 -19.09 -10.64 3.10
CA PHE A 304 -20.19 -10.25 3.99
C PHE A 304 -20.08 -8.78 4.46
N ASN A 305 -18.89 -8.38 4.92
CA ASN A 305 -18.66 -7.03 5.44
C ASN A 305 -18.67 -5.96 4.33
N ILE A 306 -18.16 -6.28 3.14
CA ILE A 306 -18.23 -5.42 1.96
C ILE A 306 -19.68 -5.19 1.54
N GLN A 307 -20.50 -6.25 1.52
CA GLN A 307 -21.92 -6.14 1.20
C GLN A 307 -22.64 -5.21 2.19
N ALA A 308 -22.36 -5.38 3.48
CA ALA A 308 -22.93 -4.56 4.56
C ALA A 308 -22.49 -3.08 4.49
N LYS A 309 -21.31 -2.80 3.93
CA LYS A 309 -20.78 -1.44 3.80
C LYS A 309 -21.32 -0.76 2.53
N SER A 310 -22.42 -0.03 2.68
CA SER A 310 -23.14 0.62 1.57
C SER A 310 -22.33 1.66 0.78
N SER A 311 -21.28 2.24 1.37
CA SER A 311 -20.39 3.18 0.68
C SER A 311 -19.48 2.51 -0.36
N VAL A 312 -19.25 1.20 -0.25
CA VAL A 312 -18.37 0.47 -1.17
C VAL A 312 -19.12 0.21 -2.47
N GLU A 313 -18.54 0.69 -3.55
CA GLU A 313 -19.04 0.62 -4.92
C GLU A 313 -18.32 -0.47 -5.73
N GLU A 314 -17.06 -0.75 -5.38
CA GLU A 314 -16.21 -1.70 -6.09
C GLU A 314 -15.36 -2.54 -5.13
N PHE A 315 -15.36 -3.85 -5.34
CA PHE A 315 -14.47 -4.79 -4.68
C PHE A 315 -13.61 -5.51 -5.72
N ARG A 316 -12.31 -5.62 -5.48
CA ARG A 316 -11.35 -6.26 -6.38
C ARG A 316 -10.59 -7.35 -5.66
N SER A 317 -10.78 -8.59 -6.07
CA SER A 317 -9.94 -9.71 -5.66
C SER A 317 -8.81 -9.88 -6.67
N ARG A 318 -7.57 -9.85 -6.19
CA ARG A 318 -6.37 -10.11 -7.00
C ARG A 318 -6.03 -11.60 -7.09
N ASP A 319 -6.71 -12.46 -6.37
CA ASP A 319 -6.40 -13.90 -6.26
C ASP A 319 -7.05 -14.76 -7.36
N PHE A 320 -7.85 -14.15 -8.25
CA PHE A 320 -8.49 -14.87 -9.37
C PHE A 320 -7.49 -15.45 -10.38
N HIS A 321 -6.22 -15.05 -10.32
CA HIS A 321 -5.15 -15.68 -11.10
C HIS A 321 -4.88 -17.13 -10.67
N VAL A 322 -5.16 -17.50 -9.41
CA VAL A 322 -4.97 -18.87 -8.91
C VAL A 322 -6.11 -19.77 -9.40
N GLU A 323 -5.88 -20.48 -10.51
CA GLU A 323 -6.91 -21.29 -11.17
C GLU A 323 -7.55 -22.34 -10.26
N ALA A 324 -6.77 -22.92 -9.36
CA ALA A 324 -7.22 -24.01 -8.48
C ALA A 324 -8.29 -23.58 -7.47
N VAL A 325 -8.22 -22.34 -6.95
CA VAL A 325 -9.15 -21.82 -5.92
C VAL A 325 -10.20 -20.87 -6.49
N ARG A 326 -10.07 -20.47 -7.76
CA ARG A 326 -11.02 -19.59 -8.43
C ARG A 326 -12.48 -20.05 -8.28
N PRO A 327 -12.86 -21.33 -8.45
CA PRO A 327 -14.25 -21.76 -8.32
C PRO A 327 -14.81 -21.55 -6.92
N ASP A 328 -14.03 -21.86 -5.88
CA ASP A 328 -14.45 -21.76 -4.49
C ASP A 328 -14.53 -20.29 -4.05
N LEU A 329 -13.54 -19.48 -4.44
CA LEU A 329 -13.55 -18.03 -4.24
C LEU A 329 -14.75 -17.35 -4.91
N GLU A 330 -15.02 -17.72 -6.17
CA GLU A 330 -16.16 -17.19 -6.90
C GLU A 330 -17.48 -17.61 -6.23
N SER A 331 -17.60 -18.85 -5.79
CA SER A 331 -18.77 -19.34 -5.07
C SER A 331 -19.00 -18.56 -3.76
N ALA A 332 -17.97 -18.44 -2.92
CA ALA A 332 -18.04 -17.72 -1.65
C ALA A 332 -18.41 -16.24 -1.85
N LEU A 333 -17.80 -15.56 -2.82
CA LEU A 333 -18.08 -14.15 -3.10
C LEU A 333 -19.46 -13.94 -3.74
N ARG A 334 -19.92 -14.84 -4.62
CA ARG A 334 -21.26 -14.77 -5.22
C ARG A 334 -22.37 -14.88 -4.18
N GLU A 335 -22.17 -15.74 -3.19
CA GLU A 335 -23.12 -15.89 -2.09
C GLU A 335 -23.24 -14.60 -1.27
N GLN A 336 -22.12 -13.96 -0.94
CA GLN A 336 -22.09 -12.78 -0.08
C GLN A 336 -22.42 -11.48 -0.82
N LEU A 337 -21.94 -11.30 -2.04
CA LEU A 337 -22.10 -10.09 -2.87
C LEU A 337 -23.33 -10.18 -3.77
N ALA A 338 -24.45 -10.67 -3.22
CA ALA A 338 -25.70 -10.81 -3.96
C ALA A 338 -26.14 -9.47 -4.59
N GLY A 339 -26.42 -9.51 -5.89
CA GLY A 339 -26.82 -8.34 -6.69
C GLY A 339 -25.68 -7.52 -7.28
N TRP A 340 -24.41 -7.86 -6.99
CA TRP A 340 -23.26 -7.23 -7.62
C TRP A 340 -22.97 -7.86 -8.98
N THR A 341 -22.36 -7.07 -9.87
CA THR A 341 -21.90 -7.52 -11.19
C THR A 341 -20.44 -7.96 -11.11
N HIS A 342 -20.13 -9.13 -11.66
CA HIS A 342 -18.78 -9.69 -11.71
C HIS A 342 -18.24 -9.68 -13.14
N ASP A 343 -16.97 -9.35 -13.33
CA ASP A 343 -16.31 -9.29 -14.65
C ASP A 343 -15.49 -10.54 -15.00
N ASP A 344 -15.61 -11.61 -14.21
CA ASP A 344 -14.85 -12.87 -14.34
C ASP A 344 -13.32 -12.72 -14.20
N ARG A 345 -12.86 -11.56 -13.73
CA ARG A 345 -11.45 -11.24 -13.44
C ARG A 345 -11.25 -10.80 -11.98
N GLY A 346 -12.20 -11.13 -11.11
CA GLY A 346 -12.16 -10.81 -9.70
C GLY A 346 -12.66 -9.40 -9.34
N ASN A 347 -13.20 -8.63 -10.29
CA ASN A 347 -13.80 -7.34 -9.99
C ASN A 347 -15.32 -7.46 -9.82
N TRP A 348 -15.81 -6.93 -8.72
CA TRP A 348 -17.20 -6.87 -8.32
C TRP A 348 -17.64 -5.41 -8.26
N ARG A 349 -18.72 -5.05 -8.94
CA ARG A 349 -19.30 -3.70 -8.89
C ARG A 349 -20.74 -3.72 -8.38
N ARG A 350 -21.01 -2.87 -7.40
CA ARG A 350 -22.37 -2.64 -6.90
C ARG A 350 -23.17 -1.92 -7.99
N PRO A 351 -24.41 -2.33 -8.28
CA PRO A 351 -25.25 -1.62 -9.24
C PRO A 351 -25.52 -0.19 -8.76
N PRO A 352 -25.66 0.79 -9.67
CA PRO A 352 -25.95 2.16 -9.30
C PRO A 352 -27.30 2.23 -8.56
N SER A 353 -27.34 3.03 -7.49
CA SER A 353 -28.51 3.27 -6.65
C SER A 353 -29.65 3.92 -7.47
N GLY A 354 -30.41 3.10 -8.19
CA GLY A 354 -31.42 3.55 -9.17
C GLY A 354 -32.00 2.42 -10.03
N GLU A 355 -31.30 1.28 -10.14
CA GLU A 355 -31.80 0.08 -10.84
C GLU A 355 -32.37 -0.97 -9.88
N THR A 356 -33.16 -0.55 -8.89
CA THR A 356 -34.15 -1.46 -8.29
C THR A 356 -35.50 -1.17 -8.92
N SER A 357 -35.73 -1.74 -10.10
CA SER A 357 -37.06 -2.05 -10.60
C SER A 357 -36.97 -3.10 -11.71
N SER A 358 -37.79 -4.13 -11.57
CA SER A 358 -38.17 -5.13 -12.58
C SER A 358 -37.21 -6.29 -12.88
N ILE A 359 -36.91 -7.12 -11.87
CA ILE A 359 -36.99 -8.59 -12.07
C ILE A 359 -37.54 -9.20 -10.77
N LEU A 360 -38.85 -9.37 -10.69
CA LEU A 360 -39.53 -10.45 -9.98
C LEU A 360 -41.04 -10.37 -10.32
N ASN A 361 -41.52 -11.46 -10.92
CA ASN A 361 -42.87 -11.83 -11.38
C ASN A 361 -43.31 -11.37 -12.77
#